data_AF-A0A3D5SRF5-F1
#
_entry.id   AF-A0A3D5SRF5-F1
#
_cell.length_a   1.000
_cell.length_b   1.000
_cell.length_c   1.000
_cell.angle_alpha   90.00
_cell.angle_beta   90.00
_cell.angle_gamma   90.00
#
_symmetry.space_group_name_H-M   'P 1'
#
loop_
_entity.id
_entity.type
_entity.pdbx_description
1 polymer ?
#
loop_
_entity_poly.entity_id
_entity_poly.type
_entity_poly.pdbx_seq_one_letter_code
_entity_poly.pdbx_strand_id
1 'polypeptide(L)' 'MDRTIPQAVTLLLREEGGALHVNEIYNRLLEGGFRFTGQNPTISIAVSLNRNTRFRKVAPGTFDLMIRDASKAS' A
#
# COMPACT_ATOMS: atom_id res chain seq x y z
N MET A 1 9.92 -11.82 10.47
CA MET A 1 8.62 -11.15 10.68
C MET A 1 7.94 -11.03 9.34
N ASP A 2 6.92 -11.85 9.09
CA ASP A 2 6.05 -11.72 7.93
C ASP A 2 5.28 -10.40 8.04
N ARG A 3 5.67 -9.41 7.23
CA ARG A 3 4.90 -8.16 7.15
C ARG A 3 3.59 -8.44 6.42
N THR A 4 2.47 -7.98 6.96
CA THR A 4 1.18 -8.07 6.25
C THR A 4 1.13 -7.04 5.11
N ILE A 5 0.27 -7.27 4.11
CA ILE A 5 0.10 -6.33 2.98
C ILE A 5 -0.12 -4.88 3.47
N PRO A 6 -1.04 -4.58 4.41
CA PRO A 6 -1.22 -3.20 4.89
C PRO A 6 0.04 -2.59 5.52
N GLN A 7 0.86 -3.38 6.21
CA GLN A 7 2.10 -2.87 6.81
C GLN A 7 3.13 -2.52 5.74
N ALA A 8 3.32 -3.39 4.75
CA ALA A 8 4.25 -3.16 3.66
C ALA A 8 3.83 -1.96 2.79
N VAL A 9 2.54 -1.83 2.46
CA VAL A 9 2.03 -0.69 1.70
C VAL A 9 2.08 0.62 2.50
N THR A 10 1.93 0.58 3.82
CA THR A 10 2.09 1.79 4.66
C THR A 10 3.51 2.35 4.52
N LEU A 11 4.53 1.50 4.59
CA LEU A 11 5.92 1.93 4.42
C LEU A 11 6.13 2.52 3.02
N LEU A 12 5.67 1.78 2.00
CA LEU A 12 5.81 2.19 0.60
C LEU A 12 5.18 3.57 0.32
N LEU A 13 3.93 3.81 0.73
CA LEU A 13 3.26 5.08 0.48
C LEU A 13 3.84 6.24 1.32
N ARG A 14 4.44 5.94 2.48
CA ARG A 14 5.19 6.94 3.26
C ARG A 14 6.46 7.37 2.54
N GLU A 15 7.20 6.41 1.98
CA GLU A 15 8.43 6.68 1.23
C GLU A 15 8.13 7.42 -0.09
N GLU A 16 7.07 7.04 -0.79
CA GLU A 16 6.65 7.71 -2.03
C GLU A 16 6.11 9.13 -1.80
N GLY A 17 5.46 9.38 -0.66
CA GLY A 17 4.83 10.67 -0.36
C GLY A 17 3.59 10.98 -1.21
N GLY A 18 3.08 9.99 -1.95
CA GLY A 18 2.00 10.14 -2.94
C GLY A 18 1.12 8.91 -3.06
N ALA A 19 0.02 9.08 -3.81
CA ALA A 19 -0.89 7.98 -4.10
C ALA A 19 -0.31 7.08 -5.20
N LEU A 20 -0.48 5.76 -5.09
CA LEU A 20 -0.01 4.78 -6.07
C LEU A 20 -1.14 3.89 -6.59
N HIS A 21 -1.05 3.55 -7.87
CA HIS A 21 -1.92 2.53 -8.47
C HIS A 21 -1.54 1.14 -7.95
N VAL A 22 -2.51 0.24 -7.83
CA VAL A 22 -2.33 -1.09 -7.24
C VAL A 22 -1.31 -1.95 -7.98
N ASN A 23 -1.17 -1.78 -9.30
CA ASN A 23 -0.14 -2.45 -10.08
C ASN A 23 1.26 -1.96 -9.70
N GLU A 24 1.42 -0.66 -9.46
CA GLU A 24 2.69 -0.07 -9.03
C GLU A 24 3.05 -0.52 -7.61
N ILE A 25 2.06 -0.52 -6.71
CA ILE A 25 2.21 -1.08 -5.36
C ILE A 25 2.65 -2.55 -5.44
N TYR A 26 2.01 -3.35 -6.30
CA TYR A 26 2.38 -4.76 -6.48
C TYR A 26 3.83 -4.92 -6.95
N ASN A 27 4.24 -4.19 -7.99
CA ASN A 27 5.60 -4.25 -8.54
C ASN A 27 6.64 -3.89 -7.47
N ARG A 28 6.46 -2.78 -6.76
CA ARG A 28 7.42 -2.36 -5.72
C ARG A 28 7.46 -3.29 -4.53
N LEU A 29 6.34 -3.89 -4.14
CA LEU A 29 6.33 -4.94 -3.12
C LEU A 29 7.11 -6.17 -3.59
N LEU A 30 6.94 -6.58 -4.85
CA LEU A 30 7.68 -7.70 -5.44
C LEU A 30 9.19 -7.40 -5.50
N GLU A 31 9.57 -6.21 -5.95
CA GLU A 31 10.97 -5.74 -5.97
C GLU A 31 11.57 -5.67 -4.56
N GLY A 32 10.77 -5.30 -3.56
CA GLY A 32 11.14 -5.33 -2.14
C GLY A 32 11.18 -6.72 -1.49
N GLY A 33 10.98 -7.79 -2.28
CA GLY A 33 11.04 -9.18 -1.81
C GLY A 33 9.78 -9.67 -1.09
N PHE A 34 8.67 -8.93 -1.16
CA PHE A 34 7.40 -9.37 -0.62
C PHE A 34 6.89 -10.59 -1.39
N ARG A 35 6.53 -11.65 -0.65
CA ARG A 35 6.00 -12.88 -1.26
C ARG A 35 4.49 -12.89 -1.18
N PHE A 36 3.85 -12.96 -2.34
CA PHE A 36 2.42 -13.22 -2.46
C PHE A 36 2.19 -14.71 -2.61
N THR A 37 1.20 -15.25 -1.91
CA THR A 37 0.85 -16.67 -1.94
C THR A 37 -0.43 -16.96 -2.76
N GLY A 38 -1.17 -15.92 -3.15
CA GLY A 38 -2.43 -16.05 -3.91
C GLY A 38 -2.27 -15.74 -5.40
N GLN A 39 -3.22 -16.21 -6.21
CA GLN A 39 -3.22 -16.06 -7.67
C GLN A 39 -3.48 -14.62 -8.16
N ASN A 40 -4.14 -13.78 -7.36
CA ASN A 40 -4.53 -12.43 -7.75
C ASN A 40 -4.00 -11.38 -6.76
N PRO A 41 -2.68 -11.09 -6.78
CA PRO A 41 -2.04 -10.25 -5.77
C PRO A 41 -2.58 -8.81 -5.77
N THR A 42 -2.88 -8.23 -6.93
CA THR A 42 -3.45 -6.89 -7.04
C THR A 42 -4.86 -6.79 -6.42
N ILE A 43 -5.71 -7.80 -6.62
CA ILE A 43 -7.03 -7.87 -5.96
C ILE A 43 -6.86 -7.99 -4.45
N SER A 44 -5.94 -8.85 -3.99
CA SER A 44 -5.62 -9.02 -2.57
C SER A 44 -5.15 -7.72 -1.92
N ILE A 45 -4.29 -6.96 -2.61
CA ILE A 45 -3.86 -5.63 -2.18
C ILE A 45 -5.05 -4.70 -2.08
N ALA A 46 -5.81 -4.54 -3.17
CA ALA A 46 -6.95 -3.62 -3.19
C ALA A 46 -7.97 -3.92 -2.09
N VAL A 47 -8.34 -5.18 -1.88
CA VAL A 47 -9.26 -5.59 -0.80
C VAL A 47 -8.66 -5.30 0.57
N SER A 48 -7.37 -5.60 0.78
CA SER A 48 -6.67 -5.33 2.04
C SER A 48 -6.63 -3.84 2.38
N LEU A 49 -6.40 -2.98 1.39
CA LEU A 49 -6.36 -1.53 1.58
C LEU A 49 -7.76 -0.94 1.79
N ASN A 50 -8.78 -1.40 1.05
CA ASN A 50 -10.16 -0.94 1.24
C ASN A 50 -10.73 -1.27 2.63
N ARG A 51 -10.26 -2.35 3.27
CA ARG A 51 -10.69 -2.77 4.61
C ARG A 51 -9.91 -2.08 5.74
N ASN A 52 -8.92 -1.24 5.43
CA ASN A 52 -8.07 -0.60 6.42
C ASN A 52 -8.21 0.93 6.35
N THR A 53 -8.71 1.52 7.44
CA THR A 53 -9.04 2.95 7.56
C THR A 53 -7.85 3.89 7.40
N ARG A 54 -6.61 3.38 7.40
CA ARG A 54 -5.41 4.18 7.10
C ARG A 54 -5.26 4.54 5.63
N PHE A 55 -5.94 3.82 4.73
CA PHE A 55 -5.86 4.07 3.29
C PHE A 55 -7.15 4.67 2.77
N ARG A 56 -7.02 5.50 1.74
CA ARG A 56 -8.15 6.01 0.96
C ARG A 56 -7.94 5.67 -0.50
N LYS A 57 -9.02 5.25 -1.16
CA LYS A 57 -9.05 5.13 -2.62
C LYS A 57 -9.30 6.52 -3.21
N VAL A 58 -8.35 7.03 -3.99
CA VAL A 58 -8.44 8.37 -4.59
C VAL A 58 -8.83 8.32 -6.07
N ALA A 59 -8.64 7.17 -6.73
CA ALA A 59 -9.07 6.90 -8.10
C ALA A 59 -9.26 5.38 -8.29
N PRO A 60 -9.82 4.90 -9.42
CA PRO A 60 -9.86 3.47 -9.74
C PRO A 60 -8.48 2.83 -9.62
N GLY A 61 -8.34 1.85 -8.71
CA GLY A 61 -7.08 1.16 -8.45
C GLY A 61 -6.00 1.99 -7.74
N THR A 62 -6.25 3.25 -7.36
CA THR A 62 -5.22 4.14 -6.79
C THR A 62 -5.50 4.45 -5.33
N PHE A 63 -4.49 4.27 -4.48
CA PHE A 63 -4.59 4.40 -3.04
C PHE A 63 -3.57 5.40 -2.49
N ASP A 64 -3.99 6.15 -1.48
CA ASP A 64 -3.16 7.10 -0.73
C ASP A 64 -3.29 6.80 0.78
N LEU A 65 -2.33 7.27 1.57
CA LEU A 65 -2.36 7.15 3.02
C LEU A 65 -3.14 8.33 3.62
N MET A 66 -4.22 8.05 4.38
CA MET A 66 -5.04 9.08 5.01
C MET A 66 -4.29 9.84 6.10
N ILE A 67 -3.56 9.11 6.95
CA ILE A 67 -2.80 9.70 8.05
C ILE A 67 -1.33 9.67 7.65
N ARG A 68 -0.91 10.77 7.03
CA ARG A 68 0.51 11.12 6.89
C ARG A 68 0.97 11.64 8.26
N ASP A 69 1.10 10.77 9.25
CA ASP A 69 1.46 11.19 10.60
C ASP A 69 2.87 11.82 10.60
N ALA A 70 2.87 13.16 10.61
CA ALA A 70 3.67 14.05 11.43
C ALA A 70 5.21 13.94 11.43
N SER A 71 5.87 13.59 10.32
CA SER A 71 7.30 13.96 10.14
C SER A 71 7.49 15.40 9.62
N LYS A 72 6.41 16.19 9.57
CA LYS A 72 6.41 17.65 9.38
C LYS A 72 5.92 18.33 10.67
N ALA A 73 6.50 18.00 11.81
CA ALA A 73 6.43 18.82 12.99
C ALA A 73 7.77 19.56 13.11
N SER A 74 7.71 20.85 12.79
CA SER A 74 8.66 21.95 13.03
C SER A 74 10.12 21.77 12.58
#